data_AF-A0A8N1S5D5-F1
#
_entry.id   AF-A0A8N1S5D5-F1
#
_cell.length_a   1.000
_cell.length_b   1.000
_cell.length_c   1.000
_cell.angle_alpha   90.00
_cell.angle_beta   90.00
_cell.angle_gamma   90.00
#
_symmetry.space_group_name_H-M   'P 1'
#
loop_
_entity.id
_entity.type
_entity.pdbx_description
1 polymer ?
#
loop_
_entity_poly.entity_id
_entity_poly.type
_entity_poly.pdbx_seq_one_letter_code
_entity_poly.pdbx_strand_id
1 'polypeptide(L)'
;MFFLMIVAGMMCTAINYFRIFQIVSFGFDTEKFLSSIVFAQTYVLYLCIGCHIGQQIIDHNKLVFETVYNVQWYIAPLQIQKMILFLLQRGSKTFTLNIAGLFIDSLEGAATLMKAILSYFTFLHSTQR
;
A
#
# COMPACT_ATOMS: atom_id res chain seq x y z
N MET A 1 -7.16 -14.91 -3.37
CA MET A 1 -6.05 -15.01 -4.35
C MET A 1 -5.06 -13.86 -4.20
N PHE A 2 -5.45 -12.59 -4.34
CA PHE A 2 -4.58 -11.42 -4.13
C PHE A 2 -3.92 -11.34 -2.74
N PHE A 3 -4.65 -11.71 -1.69
CA PHE A 3 -4.11 -11.80 -0.32
C PHE A 3 -2.87 -12.70 -0.23
N LEU A 4 -2.92 -13.89 -0.83
CA LEU A 4 -1.82 -14.86 -0.76
C LEU A 4 -0.58 -14.37 -1.51
N MET A 5 -0.76 -13.67 -2.64
CA MET A 5 0.35 -13.04 -3.35
C MET A 5 1.05 -11.96 -2.50
N ILE A 6 0.28 -11.15 -1.77
CA ILE A 6 0.83 -10.10 -0.91
C ILE A 6 1.63 -10.72 0.24
N VAL A 7 1.07 -11.74 0.90
CA VAL A 7 1.77 -12.44 2.00
C VAL A 7 3.05 -13.11 1.49
N ALA A 8 3.00 -13.81 0.35
CA ALA A 8 4.19 -14.41 -0.25
C ALA A 8 5.24 -13.34 -0.63
N GLY A 9 4.82 -12.21 -1.19
CA GLY A 9 5.69 -11.08 -1.49
C GLY A 9 6.38 -10.48 -0.26
N MET A 10 5.65 -10.35 0.85
CA MET A 10 6.22 -9.92 2.14
C MET A 10 7.28 -10.90 2.66
N MET A 11 7.01 -12.20 2.58
CA MET A 11 7.98 -13.21 3.03
C MET A 11 9.24 -13.22 2.15
N CYS A 12 9.10 -13.16 0.82
CA CYS A 12 10.23 -13.10 -0.10
C CYS A 12 11.12 -11.87 0.12
N THR A 13 10.54 -10.74 0.47
CA THR A 13 11.28 -9.49 0.69
C THR A 13 11.98 -9.46 2.04
N ALA A 14 11.34 -9.97 3.10
CA ALA A 14 12.00 -10.18 4.39
C ALA A 14 13.24 -11.09 4.27
N ILE A 15 13.14 -12.17 3.50
CA ILE A 15 14.29 -13.08 3.23
C ILE A 15 15.40 -12.36 2.45
N ASN A 16 15.06 -11.49 1.49
CA ASN A 16 16.07 -10.71 0.76
C ASN A 16 16.82 -9.73 1.67
N TYR A 17 16.13 -9.03 2.57
CA TYR A 17 16.78 -8.17 3.58
C TYR A 17 17.72 -8.96 4.49
N PHE A 18 17.28 -10.13 4.94
CA PHE A 18 18.12 -11.02 5.73
C PHE A 18 19.37 -11.49 4.97
N ARG A 19 19.23 -11.80 3.68
CA ARG A 19 20.37 -12.19 2.81
C ARG A 19 21.38 -11.05 2.65
N ILE A 20 20.91 -9.82 2.49
CA ILE A 20 21.77 -8.62 2.45
C ILE A 20 22.58 -8.53 3.75
N PHE A 21 21.93 -8.70 4.90
CA PHE A 21 22.59 -8.67 6.20
C PHE A 21 23.69 -9.75 6.31
N GLN A 22 23.39 -11.00 5.94
CA GLN A 22 24.37 -12.08 6.00
C GLN A 22 25.61 -11.83 5.13
N ILE A 23 25.43 -11.29 3.92
CA ILE A 23 26.55 -10.95 3.02
C ILE A 23 27.43 -9.84 3.63
N VAL A 24 26.81 -8.86 4.29
CA VAL A 24 27.55 -7.79 4.98
C VAL A 24 28.33 -8.33 6.19
N SER A 25 27.77 -9.28 6.93
CA SER A 25 28.38 -9.78 8.18
C SER A 25 29.41 -10.90 8.00
N PHE A 26 29.23 -11.83 7.04
CA PHE A 26 30.02 -13.07 6.96
C PHE A 26 30.92 -13.19 5.72
N GLY A 27 30.87 -12.23 4.79
CA GLY A 27 31.76 -12.20 3.63
C GLY A 27 31.17 -11.40 2.47
N PHE A 28 31.87 -10.34 2.07
CA PHE A 28 31.40 -9.40 1.07
C PHE A 28 31.57 -9.97 -0.35
N ASP A 29 30.50 -10.56 -0.88
CA ASP A 29 30.38 -10.95 -2.29
C ASP A 29 29.63 -9.84 -3.04
N THR A 30 30.37 -9.07 -3.85
CA THR A 30 29.87 -7.89 -4.56
C THR A 30 28.71 -8.20 -5.50
N GLU A 31 28.77 -9.32 -6.23
CA GLU A 31 27.73 -9.64 -7.21
C GLU A 31 26.40 -10.02 -6.54
N LYS A 32 26.46 -10.86 -5.51
CA LYS A 32 25.27 -11.26 -4.75
C LYS A 32 24.65 -10.09 -4.01
N PHE A 33 25.47 -9.21 -3.44
CA PHE A 33 25.02 -8.01 -2.77
C PHE A 33 24.28 -7.06 -3.73
N LEU A 34 24.86 -6.82 -4.91
CA LEU A 34 24.27 -5.95 -5.92
C LEU A 34 22.94 -6.50 -6.43
N SER A 35 22.85 -7.81 -6.70
CA SER A 35 21.60 -8.47 -7.08
C SER A 35 20.50 -8.31 -6.02
N SER A 36 20.83 -8.50 -4.74
CA SER A 36 19.86 -8.35 -3.65
C SER A 36 19.41 -6.90 -3.44
N ILE A 37 20.30 -5.92 -3.62
CA ILE A 37 19.91 -4.49 -3.58
C ILE A 37 18.95 -4.14 -4.71
N VAL A 38 19.23 -4.58 -5.94
CA VAL A 38 18.37 -4.33 -7.10
C VAL A 38 16.98 -4.93 -6.87
N PHE A 39 16.90 -6.14 -6.30
CA PHE A 39 15.63 -6.78 -5.95
C PHE A 39 14.86 -5.97 -4.89
N ALA A 40 15.52 -5.57 -3.80
CA ALA A 40 14.91 -4.78 -2.74
C ALA A 40 14.39 -3.43 -3.28
N GLN A 41 15.19 -2.74 -4.09
CA GLN A 41 14.81 -1.47 -4.71
C GLN A 41 13.60 -1.63 -5.64
N THR A 42 13.59 -2.68 -6.46
CA THR A 42 12.47 -2.96 -7.37
C THR A 42 11.16 -3.17 -6.60
N TYR A 43 11.21 -3.88 -5.48
CA TYR A 43 10.04 -4.11 -4.65
C TYR A 43 9.52 -2.82 -3.98
N VAL A 44 10.43 -1.99 -3.46
CA VAL A 44 10.06 -0.68 -2.88
C VAL A 44 9.41 0.20 -3.94
N LEU A 45 9.98 0.27 -5.14
CA LEU A 45 9.38 1.02 -6.26
C LEU A 45 7.99 0.49 -6.63
N TYR A 46 7.82 -0.82 -6.68
CA TYR A 46 6.52 -1.44 -6.94
C TYR A 46 5.46 -1.03 -5.90
N LEU A 47 5.81 -1.09 -4.61
CA LEU A 47 4.92 -0.63 -3.53
C LEU A 47 4.61 0.87 -3.64
N CYS A 48 5.61 1.72 -3.91
CA CYS A 48 5.41 3.15 -4.08
C CYS A 48 4.46 3.49 -5.23
N ILE A 49 4.61 2.84 -6.39
CA ILE A 49 3.74 3.04 -7.56
C ILE A 49 2.30 2.62 -7.22
N GLY A 50 2.13 1.45 -6.59
CA GLY A 50 0.81 0.99 -6.15
C GLY A 50 0.14 2.00 -5.21
N CYS A 51 0.84 2.41 -4.17
CA CYS A 51 0.33 3.37 -3.19
C CYS A 51 0.00 4.73 -3.82
N HIS A 52 0.78 5.17 -4.80
CA HIS A 52 0.53 6.42 -5.51
C HIS A 52 -0.75 6.36 -6.35
N ILE A 53 -1.01 5.23 -7.01
CA ILE A 53 -2.26 4.99 -7.74
C ILE A 53 -3.44 4.93 -6.76
N GLY A 54 -3.30 4.19 -5.66
CA GLY A 54 -4.30 4.11 -4.60
C GLY A 54 -4.66 5.48 -4.02
N GLN A 55 -3.65 6.30 -3.71
CA GLN A 55 -3.85 7.67 -3.23
C GLN A 55 -4.56 8.56 -4.24
N GLN A 56 -4.17 8.53 -5.52
CA GLN A 56 -4.87 9.29 -6.57
C GLN A 56 -6.35 8.94 -6.65
N ILE A 57 -6.71 7.66 -6.53
CA ILE A 57 -8.12 7.24 -6.55
C ILE A 57 -8.87 7.79 -5.33
N ILE A 58 -8.24 7.74 -4.14
CA ILE A 58 -8.83 8.27 -2.90
C ILE A 58 -9.03 9.78 -3.01
N ASP A 59 -8.04 10.52 -3.51
CA ASP A 59 -8.09 11.97 -3.61
C ASP A 59 -9.08 12.43 -4.69
N HIS A 60 -9.13 11.72 -5.83
CA HIS A 60 -10.14 11.98 -6.85
C HIS A 60 -11.56 11.73 -6.31
N ASN A 61 -11.76 10.67 -5.53
CA ASN A 61 -13.04 10.38 -4.91
C ASN A 61 -13.47 11.49 -3.93
N LYS A 62 -12.54 12.00 -3.12
CA LYS A 62 -12.78 13.16 -2.23
C LYS A 62 -13.16 14.41 -3.01
N LEU A 63 -12.47 14.70 -4.11
CA LEU A 63 -12.75 15.85 -4.95
C LEU A 63 -14.14 15.76 -5.59
N VAL A 64 -14.53 14.57 -6.08
CA VAL A 64 -15.90 14.33 -6.59
C VAL A 64 -16.92 14.52 -5.47
N PHE A 65 -16.65 14.04 -4.26
CA PHE A 65 -17.54 14.24 -3.13
C PHE A 65 -17.72 15.72 -2.77
N GLU A 66 -16.63 16.48 -2.70
CA GLU A 66 -16.64 17.91 -2.39
C GLU A 66 -17.38 18.73 -3.46
N THR A 67 -17.14 18.44 -4.74
CA THR A 67 -17.82 19.12 -5.85
C THR A 67 -19.33 18.84 -5.86
N VAL A 68 -19.74 17.59 -5.60
CA VAL A 68 -21.16 17.22 -5.47
C VAL A 68 -21.81 17.88 -4.26
N TYR A 69 -21.09 17.99 -3.14
CA TYR A 69 -21.57 18.66 -1.92
C TYR A 69 -21.79 20.17 -2.13
N ASN A 70 -20.88 20.84 -2.83
CA ASN A 70 -20.93 22.29 -3.05
C ASN A 70 -21.91 22.73 -4.15
N VAL A 71 -22.41 21.81 -4.98
CA VAL A 71 -23.39 22.13 -6.02
C VAL A 71 -24.76 22.45 -5.39
N GLN A 72 -25.54 23.33 -6.02
CA GLN A 72 -26.91 23.64 -5.59
C GLN A 72 -27.89 22.49 -5.93
N TRP A 73 -27.65 21.31 -5.38
CA TRP A 73 -28.40 20.08 -5.65
C TRP A 73 -29.90 20.22 -5.34
N TYR A 74 -30.27 21.13 -4.43
CA TYR A 74 -31.67 21.41 -4.08
C TYR A 74 -32.48 22.05 -5.21
N ILE A 75 -31.84 22.59 -6.26
CA ILE A 75 -32.49 23.18 -7.44
C ILE A 75 -32.62 22.16 -8.60
N ALA A 76 -31.86 21.07 -8.54
CA ALA A 76 -31.87 20.04 -9.59
C ALA A 76 -33.20 19.24 -9.61
N PRO A 77 -33.58 18.67 -10.77
CA PRO A 77 -34.73 17.77 -10.88
C PRO A 77 -34.70 16.62 -9.85
N LEU A 78 -35.88 16.16 -9.43
CA LEU A 78 -36.05 15.13 -8.37
C LEU A 78 -35.24 13.84 -8.62
N GLN A 79 -35.07 13.42 -9.87
CA GLN A 79 -34.25 12.25 -10.20
C GLN A 79 -32.76 12.47 -9.89
N ILE A 80 -32.24 13.65 -10.20
CA ILE A 80 -30.83 14.02 -9.98
C ILE A 80 -30.56 14.24 -8.48
N GLN A 81 -31.50 14.87 -7.76
CA GLN A 81 -31.42 15.00 -6.30
C GLN A 81 -31.27 13.65 -5.59
N LYS A 82 -32.08 12.66 -5.98
CA LYS A 82 -32.01 11.31 -5.39
C LYS A 82 -30.66 10.65 -5.66
N MET A 83 -30.11 10.81 -6.86
CA MET A 83 -28.78 10.30 -7.19
C MET A 83 -27.68 10.98 -6.37
N ILE A 84 -27.73 12.31 -6.23
CA ILE A 84 -26.77 13.10 -5.44
C ILE A 84 -26.83 12.70 -3.96
N LEU A 85 -28.02 12.55 -3.38
CA LEU A 85 -28.18 12.05 -2.00
C LEU A 85 -27.55 10.67 -1.81
N PHE A 86 -27.71 9.77 -2.80
CA PHE A 86 -27.09 8.44 -2.75
C PHE A 86 -25.55 8.51 -2.81
N LEU A 87 -25.02 9.40 -3.65
CA LEU A 87 -23.57 9.66 -3.74
C LEU A 87 -23.01 10.26 -2.46
N LEU A 88 -23.71 11.23 -1.86
CA LEU A 88 -23.33 11.84 -0.58
C LEU A 88 -23.40 10.83 0.57
N GLN A 89 -24.46 10.02 0.63
CA GLN A 89 -24.57 8.98 1.65
C GLN A 89 -23.44 7.96 1.52
N ARG A 90 -23.13 7.52 0.29
CA ARG A 90 -22.06 6.55 0.01
C ARG A 90 -20.66 7.14 0.20
N GLY A 91 -20.44 8.38 -0.21
CA GLY A 91 -19.15 9.07 -0.15
C GLY A 91 -18.81 9.69 1.21
N SER A 92 -19.78 9.79 2.13
CA SER A 92 -19.52 10.20 3.52
C SER A 92 -18.60 9.22 4.26
N LYS A 93 -18.53 7.96 3.80
CA LYS A 93 -17.51 7.01 4.24
C LYS A 93 -16.26 7.22 3.39
N THR A 94 -15.13 7.46 4.05
CA THR A 94 -13.81 7.51 3.42
C THR A 94 -13.63 6.27 2.54
N PHE A 95 -13.56 6.49 1.22
CA PHE A 95 -13.24 5.43 0.28
C PHE A 95 -11.83 4.94 0.59
N THR A 96 -11.74 3.82 1.28
CA THR A 96 -10.49 3.16 1.60
C THR A 96 -10.41 1.94 0.71
N LEU A 97 -9.46 1.96 -0.24
CA LEU A 97 -9.12 0.78 -1.02
C LEU A 97 -8.42 -0.21 -0.10
N ASN A 98 -9.21 -1.01 0.61
CA ASN A 98 -8.69 -2.06 1.46
C ASN A 98 -8.48 -3.32 0.61
N ILE A 99 -7.23 -3.63 0.31
CA ILE A 99 -6.86 -4.86 -0.37
C ILE A 99 -6.90 -6.00 0.66
N ALA A 100 -7.96 -6.80 0.53
CA ALA A 100 -8.17 -8.03 1.30
C ALA A 100 -8.19 -7.89 2.83
N GLY A 101 -8.49 -6.69 3.36
CA GLY A 101 -8.60 -6.47 4.81
C GLY A 101 -7.27 -6.19 5.52
N LEU A 102 -6.13 -6.36 4.83
CA LEU A 102 -4.79 -6.25 5.41
C LEU A 102 -4.11 -4.92 5.13
N PHE A 103 -4.44 -4.30 4.00
CA PHE A 103 -3.66 -3.21 3.46
C PHE A 103 -4.58 -2.18 2.85
N ILE A 104 -4.49 -0.95 3.36
CA ILE A 104 -5.10 0.20 2.72
C ILE A 104 -4.12 0.66 1.64
N ASP A 105 -4.58 0.78 0.39
CA ASP A 105 -3.77 1.25 -0.74
C ASP A 105 -3.49 2.76 -0.61
N SER A 106 -2.64 3.08 0.37
CA SER A 106 -2.23 4.41 0.77
C SER A 106 -0.79 4.39 1.28
N LEU A 107 -0.18 5.57 1.36
CA LEU A 107 1.16 5.72 1.92
C LEU A 107 1.27 5.19 3.37
N GLU A 108 0.18 5.30 4.14
CA GLU A 108 0.10 4.76 5.50
C GLU A 108 0.09 3.22 5.50
N GLY A 109 -0.61 2.61 4.55
CA GLY A 109 -0.52 1.17 4.29
C GLY A 109 0.90 0.75 3.95
N ALA A 110 1.59 1.50 3.09
CA ALA A 110 2.98 1.19 2.71
C ALA A 110 3.90 1.17 3.94
N ALA A 111 3.76 2.17 4.80
CA ALA A 111 4.55 2.29 6.02
C ALA A 111 4.30 1.14 7.00
N THR A 112 3.05 0.69 7.13
CA THR A 112 2.71 -0.46 7.99
C THR A 112 3.27 -1.77 7.44
N LEU A 113 3.23 -2.00 6.13
CA LEU A 113 3.90 -3.14 5.50
C LEU A 113 5.42 -3.11 5.72
N MET A 114 6.06 -1.96 5.54
CA MET A 114 7.50 -1.82 5.73
C MET A 114 7.91 -2.12 7.19
N LYS A 115 7.11 -1.65 8.16
CA LYS A 115 7.31 -1.97 9.58
C LYS A 115 7.19 -3.48 9.85
N ALA A 116 6.22 -4.15 9.24
CA ALA A 116 6.06 -5.60 9.38
C ALA A 116 7.28 -6.35 8.81
N ILE A 117 7.75 -5.98 7.61
CA ILE A 117 8.95 -6.56 6.99
C ILE A 117 10.17 -6.39 7.90
N LEU A 118 10.38 -5.18 8.44
CA LEU A 118 11.48 -4.92 9.39
C LEU A 118 11.36 -5.74 10.67
N SER A 119 10.15 -5.90 11.21
CA SER A 119 9.91 -6.72 12.39
C SER A 119 10.24 -8.20 12.14
N TYR A 120 9.82 -8.75 10.99
CA TYR A 120 10.19 -10.11 10.59
C TYR A 120 11.70 -10.27 10.41
N PHE A 121 12.37 -9.27 9.82
CA PHE A 121 13.82 -9.25 9.72
C PHE A 121 14.49 -9.28 11.10
N THR A 122 14.06 -8.42 12.03
CA THR A 122 14.61 -8.40 13.40
C THR A 122 14.40 -9.72 14.13
N PHE A 123 13.24 -10.36 13.96
CA PHE A 123 12.95 -11.68 14.54
C PHE A 123 13.86 -12.78 13.98
N LEU A 124 14.09 -12.81 12.66
CA LEU A 124 15.02 -13.75 12.04
C LEU A 124 16.46 -13.52 12.54
N HIS A 125 16.86 -12.26 12.66
CA HIS A 125 18.16 -11.88 13.21
C HIS A 125 18.32 -12.32 14.67
N SER A 126 17.30 -12.14 15.52
CA SER A 126 17.38 -12.56 16.92
C SER A 126 17.50 -14.08 17.08
N THR A 127 16.96 -14.86 16.14
CA THR A 127 17.00 -16.33 16.17
C THR A 127 18.36 -16.90 15.74
N GLN A 128 19.18 -16.11 15.03
CA GLN A 128 20.55 -16.48 14.68
C GLN A 128 21.57 -16.23 15.79
N ARG A 129 21.19 -15.52 16.86
CA ARG A 129 22.04 -15.21 18.00
C ARG A 129 21.89 -16.27 19.09
#